data_AF-A0A7S1EZE5-F1
#
_entry.id   AF-A0A7S1EZE5-F1
#
_cell.length_a   1.000
_cell.length_b   1.000
_cell.length_c   1.000
_cell.angle_alpha   90.00
_cell.angle_beta   90.00
_cell.angle_gamma   90.00
#
_symmetry.space_group_name_H-M   'P 1'
#
loop_
_entity.id
_entity.type
_entity.pdbx_description
1 polymer ?
#
loop_
_entity_poly.entity_id
_entity_poly.type
_entity_poly.pdbx_seq_one_letter_code
_entity_poly.pdbx_strand_id
1 'polypeptide(L)'
;PEGHLDFRSNRLPVGHADRRPWIYFVSAATGFVTLSLTRVLAMKAVHGLWPAKDVFAAGVVEVDIRPVREGQNFTVKWRNKPVFIRKRTPEMIAASRKDDPIVASM
;
A
#
# COMPACT_ATOMS: atom_id res chain seq x y z
N PRO A 1 13.90 -36.12 -61.86
CA PRO A 1 12.43 -36.10 -61.78
C PRO A 1 11.96 -35.55 -60.43
N GLU A 2 11.48 -34.31 -60.45
CA GLU A 2 10.52 -33.70 -59.53
C GLU A 2 10.40 -34.33 -58.13
N GLY A 3 11.19 -33.79 -57.19
CA GLY A 3 11.21 -34.21 -55.78
C GLY A 3 11.20 -33.05 -54.78
N HIS A 4 10.81 -31.83 -55.21
CA HIS A 4 10.59 -30.75 -54.25
C HIS A 4 9.17 -30.84 -53.70
N LEU A 5 8.99 -30.66 -52.40
CA LEU A 5 7.66 -30.50 -51.82
C LEU A 5 7.10 -29.14 -52.23
N ASP A 6 5.95 -29.13 -52.92
CA ASP A 6 5.27 -27.90 -53.31
C ASP A 6 4.34 -27.42 -52.19
N PHE A 7 4.66 -26.25 -51.63
CA PHE A 7 3.90 -25.61 -50.56
C PHE A 7 3.07 -24.42 -51.05
N ARG A 8 2.96 -24.21 -52.38
CA ARG A 8 2.19 -23.09 -52.95
C ARG A 8 0.72 -23.10 -52.53
N SER A 9 0.13 -24.29 -52.35
CA SER A 9 -1.24 -24.46 -51.85
C SER A 9 -1.47 -23.86 -50.45
N ASN A 10 -0.42 -23.77 -49.63
CA ASN A 10 -0.50 -23.30 -48.24
C ASN A 10 -0.20 -21.79 -48.11
N ARG A 11 0.10 -21.11 -49.22
CA ARG A 11 0.49 -19.69 -49.20
C ARG A 11 -0.71 -18.83 -49.55
N LEU A 12 -1.07 -17.94 -48.63
CA LEU A 12 -1.98 -16.85 -48.94
C LEU A 12 -1.35 -15.94 -50.01
N PRO A 13 -2.13 -15.44 -50.99
CA PRO A 13 -1.62 -14.58 -52.06
C PRO A 13 -1.09 -13.25 -51.51
N VAL A 14 -0.19 -12.63 -52.27
CA VAL A 14 0.41 -11.35 -51.89
C VAL A 14 -0.68 -10.27 -51.90
N GLY A 15 -0.92 -9.64 -50.75
CA GLY A 15 -2.00 -8.65 -50.56
C GLY A 15 -3.27 -9.20 -49.89
N HIS A 16 -3.34 -10.50 -49.55
CA HIS A 16 -4.47 -11.07 -48.83
C HIS A 16 -4.62 -10.44 -47.43
N ALA A 17 -5.83 -10.03 -47.07
CA ALA A 17 -6.13 -9.30 -45.83
C ALA A 17 -5.68 -10.05 -44.57
N ASP A 18 -5.73 -11.39 -44.56
CA ASP A 18 -5.43 -12.20 -43.38
C ASP A 18 -3.93 -12.48 -43.12
N ARG A 19 -3.02 -12.10 -44.03
CA ARG A 19 -1.62 -12.58 -43.97
C ARG A 19 -0.81 -12.05 -42.78
N ARG A 20 -1.16 -10.87 -42.24
CA ARG A 20 -0.41 -10.18 -41.18
C ARG A 20 -1.28 -9.66 -40.03
N PRO A 21 -2.49 -9.11 -40.27
CA PRO A 21 -3.34 -8.59 -39.19
C PRO A 21 -3.66 -9.62 -38.12
N TRP A 22 -3.89 -10.89 -38.50
CA TRP A 22 -4.12 -11.96 -37.54
C TRP A 22 -2.93 -12.17 -36.59
N ILE A 23 -1.71 -12.22 -37.12
CA ILE A 23 -0.49 -12.41 -36.32
C ILE A 23 -0.26 -11.20 -35.40
N TYR A 24 -0.48 -9.98 -35.90
CA TYR A 24 -0.36 -8.76 -35.10
C TYR A 24 -1.42 -8.68 -34.01
N PHE A 25 -2.65 -9.09 -34.29
CA PHE A 25 -3.72 -9.14 -33.31
C PHE A 25 -3.38 -10.13 -32.19
N VAL A 26 -2.98 -11.35 -32.54
CA VAL A 26 -2.62 -12.38 -31.57
C VAL A 26 -1.39 -11.97 -30.74
N SER A 27 -0.37 -11.41 -31.37
CA SER A 27 0.85 -10.97 -30.65
C SER A 27 0.57 -9.79 -29.71
N ALA A 28 -0.20 -8.80 -30.15
CA ALA A 28 -0.59 -7.66 -29.33
C ALA A 28 -1.49 -8.08 -28.17
N ALA A 29 -2.48 -8.94 -28.41
CA ALA A 29 -3.37 -9.46 -27.37
C ALA A 29 -2.59 -10.24 -26.31
N THR A 30 -1.68 -11.11 -26.74
CA THR A 30 -0.82 -11.89 -25.83
C THR A 30 0.10 -10.97 -25.02
N GLY A 31 0.68 -9.96 -25.67
CA GLY A 31 1.52 -8.96 -24.99
C GLY A 31 0.75 -8.19 -23.92
N PHE A 32 -0.47 -7.75 -24.24
CA PHE A 32 -1.34 -7.04 -23.29
C PHE A 32 -1.69 -7.88 -22.06
N VAL A 33 -2.10 -9.14 -22.26
CA VAL A 33 -2.44 -10.06 -21.16
C VAL A 33 -1.21 -10.31 -20.28
N THR A 34 -0.05 -10.57 -20.89
CA THR A 34 1.18 -10.86 -20.16
C THR A 34 1.64 -9.66 -19.33
N LEU A 35 1.64 -8.45 -19.90
CA LEU A 35 1.99 -7.24 -19.17
C LEU A 35 1.02 -6.96 -18.02
N SER A 36 -0.28 -7.20 -18.23
CA SER A 36 -1.30 -7.02 -17.20
C SER A 36 -1.08 -7.97 -16.02
N LEU A 37 -0.76 -9.24 -16.30
CA LEU A 37 -0.46 -10.23 -15.27
C LEU A 37 0.81 -9.87 -14.49
N THR A 38 1.88 -9.51 -15.19
CA THR A 38 3.14 -9.07 -14.58
C THR A 38 2.93 -7.87 -13.66
N ARG A 39 2.10 -6.90 -14.09
CA ARG A 39 1.73 -5.74 -13.26
C ARG A 39 1.01 -6.17 -11.97
N VAL A 40 0.03 -7.05 -12.06
CA VAL A 40 -0.72 -7.53 -10.89
C VAL A 40 0.20 -8.26 -9.92
N LEU A 41 1.10 -9.10 -10.43
CA LEU A 41 2.08 -9.82 -9.61
C LEU A 41 3.05 -8.86 -8.92
N ALA A 42 3.60 -7.89 -9.67
CA ALA A 42 4.48 -6.87 -9.11
C ALA A 42 3.79 -6.04 -8.02
N MET A 43 2.57 -5.56 -8.27
CA MET A 43 1.80 -4.82 -7.26
C MET A 43 1.52 -5.67 -6.03
N LYS A 44 1.12 -6.93 -6.19
CA LYS A 44 0.89 -7.84 -5.04
C LYS A 44 2.17 -8.08 -4.25
N ALA A 45 3.31 -8.26 -4.91
CA ALA A 45 4.60 -8.40 -4.24
C ALA A 45 4.94 -7.15 -3.42
N VAL A 46 4.76 -5.96 -3.99
CA VAL A 46 4.97 -4.67 -3.28
C VAL A 46 4.00 -4.51 -2.11
N HIS A 47 2.72 -4.81 -2.30
CA HIS A 47 1.72 -4.77 -1.23
C HIS A 47 1.97 -5.83 -0.15
N GLY A 48 2.67 -6.92 -0.45
CA GLY A 48 3.08 -7.90 0.56
C GLY A 48 4.08 -7.34 1.58
N LEU A 49 4.78 -6.24 1.23
CA LEU A 49 5.72 -5.56 2.13
C LEU A 49 5.03 -4.49 2.99
N TRP A 50 3.76 -4.19 2.75
CA TRP A 50 3.01 -3.24 3.58
C TRP A 50 2.73 -3.81 4.98
N PRO A 51 2.61 -2.94 5.99
CA PRO A 51 2.30 -3.39 7.36
C PRO A 51 0.99 -4.18 7.39
N ALA A 52 1.02 -5.30 8.11
CA ALA A 52 -0.13 -6.20 8.25
C ALA A 52 -1.31 -5.52 8.96
N LYS A 53 -2.52 -6.04 8.75
CA LYS A 53 -3.75 -5.53 9.39
C LYS A 53 -3.66 -5.48 10.91
N ASP A 54 -2.96 -6.44 11.52
CA ASP A 54 -2.78 -6.50 12.98
C ASP A 54 -1.96 -5.31 13.51
N VAL A 55 -1.03 -4.79 12.70
CA VAL A 55 -0.27 -3.57 13.04
C VAL A 55 -1.15 -2.32 12.98
N PHE A 56 -2.13 -2.29 12.07
CA PHE A 56 -3.13 -1.21 12.02
C PHE A 56 -4.14 -1.30 13.16
N ALA A 57 -4.54 -2.52 13.54
CA ALA A 57 -5.44 -2.74 14.67
C ALA A 57 -4.85 -2.26 16.01
N ALA A 58 -3.52 -2.29 16.15
CA ALA A 58 -2.81 -1.73 17.30
C ALA A 58 -2.83 -0.18 17.39
N GLY A 59 -3.57 0.50 16.51
CA GLY A 59 -3.68 1.96 16.46
C GLY A 59 -4.47 2.58 17.62
N VAL A 60 -5.41 1.85 18.21
CA VAL A 60 -6.26 2.34 19.30
C VAL A 60 -6.00 1.53 20.57
N VAL A 61 -5.75 2.22 21.68
CA VAL A 61 -5.59 1.62 23.01
C VAL A 61 -6.52 2.37 23.95
N GLU A 62 -7.45 1.65 24.55
CA GLU A 62 -8.34 2.19 25.58
C GLU A 62 -7.64 2.09 26.94
N VAL A 63 -7.55 3.22 27.63
CA VAL A 63 -6.91 3.33 28.93
C VAL A 63 -7.94 3.84 29.93
N ASP A 64 -8.23 3.04 30.95
CA ASP A 64 -9.11 3.47 32.03
C ASP A 64 -8.38 4.43 32.98
N ILE A 65 -8.89 5.66 33.08
CA ILE A 65 -8.33 6.75 33.90
C ILE A 65 -8.97 6.86 35.29
N ARG A 66 -10.04 6.11 35.57
CA ARG A 66 -10.75 6.14 36.85
C ARG A 66 -9.87 5.81 38.07
N PRO A 67 -8.97 4.80 38.03
CA PRO A 67 -8.15 4.46 39.19
C PRO A 67 -6.99 5.42 39.42
N VAL A 68 -6.73 6.38 38.52
CA VAL A 68 -5.55 7.26 38.58
C VAL A 68 -5.79 8.39 39.58
N ARG A 69 -4.90 8.50 40.57
CA ARG A 69 -4.91 9.58 41.56
C ARG A 69 -4.34 10.87 40.97
N GLU A 70 -4.77 12.02 41.47
CA GLU A 70 -4.22 13.31 41.06
C GLU A 70 -2.73 13.39 41.43
N GLY A 71 -1.91 13.90 40.51
CA GLY A 71 -0.45 13.97 40.64
C GLY A 71 0.30 12.69 40.26
N GLN A 72 -0.39 11.59 39.96
CA GLN A 72 0.23 10.33 39.56
C GLN A 72 0.66 10.33 38.09
N ASN A 73 1.86 9.81 37.82
CA ASN A 73 2.36 9.51 36.48
C ASN A 73 2.23 8.02 36.21
N PHE A 74 1.80 7.66 35.01
CA PHE A 74 1.86 6.28 34.56
C PHE A 74 2.20 6.22 33.06
N THR A 75 2.76 5.09 32.65
CA THR A 75 3.25 4.87 31.28
C THR A 75 2.47 3.75 30.63
N VAL A 76 1.95 4.00 29.44
CA VAL A 76 1.26 3.00 28.61
C VAL A 76 2.03 2.81 27.32
N LYS A 77 2.11 1.58 26.82
CA LYS A 77 2.76 1.27 25.55
C LYS A 77 1.76 1.47 24.40
N TRP A 78 2.06 2.36 23.47
CA TRP A 78 1.29 2.56 22.23
C TRP A 78 2.19 2.41 21.01
N ARG A 79 1.86 1.49 20.10
CA ARG A 79 2.67 1.18 18.90
C ARG A 79 4.17 0.97 19.19
N ASN A 80 4.49 0.22 20.26
CA ASN A 80 5.85 0.02 20.76
C ASN A 80 6.59 1.26 21.28
N LYS A 81 5.92 2.40 21.42
CA LYS A 81 6.45 3.61 22.03
C LYS A 81 5.82 3.83 23.41
N PRO A 82 6.60 4.28 24.42
CA PRO A 82 6.03 4.65 25.70
C PRO A 82 5.29 5.99 25.59
N VAL A 83 4.03 6.02 26.06
CA VAL A 83 3.22 7.23 26.20
C VAL A 83 3.08 7.53 27.69
N PHE A 84 3.44 8.74 28.07
CA PHE A 84 3.38 9.20 29.46
C PHE A 84 2.07 9.94 29.70
N ILE A 85 1.30 9.48 30.69
CA ILE A 85 0.03 10.09 31.07
C ILE A 85 0.13 10.55 32.52
N ARG A 86 -0.23 11.81 32.76
CA ARG A 86 -0.28 12.41 34.09
C ARG A 86 -1.64 13.02 34.35
N LYS A 87 -2.26 12.66 35.47
CA LYS A 87 -3.45 13.36 35.97
C LYS A 87 -3.00 14.60 36.74
N ARG A 88 -3.10 15.77 36.11
CA ARG A 88 -2.62 17.04 36.68
C ARG A 88 -3.50 17.51 37.86
N THR A 89 -2.87 18.16 38.85
CA THR A 89 -3.56 18.92 39.90
C THR A 89 -3.92 20.33 39.41
N PRO A 90 -4.88 21.03 40.04
CA PRO A 90 -5.26 22.40 39.68
C PRO A 90 -4.07 23.39 39.72
N GLU A 91 -3.17 23.25 40.69
CA GLU A 91 -1.97 24.09 40.81
C GLU A 91 -1.04 23.92 39.61
N MET A 92 -0.82 22.68 39.16
CA MET A 92 0.00 22.40 37.97
C MET A 92 -0.63 22.96 36.70
N ILE A 93 -1.97 22.96 36.60
CA ILE A 93 -2.68 23.55 35.46
C ILE A 93 -2.48 25.07 35.46
N ALA A 94 -2.56 25.73 36.61
CA ALA A 94 -2.33 27.16 36.73
C ALA A 94 -0.88 27.55 36.36
N ALA A 95 0.11 26.78 36.84
CA ALA A 95 1.51 26.96 36.49
C ALA A 95 1.75 26.79 34.98
N SER A 96 1.28 25.67 34.39
CA SER A 96 1.46 25.43 32.95
C SER A 96 0.80 26.51 32.07
N ARG A 97 -0.36 27.05 32.48
CA ARG A 97 -1.03 28.14 31.74
C ARG A 97 -0.29 29.48 31.85
N LYS A 98 0.41 29.72 32.96
CA LYS A 98 1.25 30.90 33.15
C LYS A 98 2.52 30.80 32.29
N ASP A 99 3.08 29.60 32.19
CA ASP A 99 4.32 29.30 31.46
C ASP A 99 4.11 29.11 29.95
N ASP A 100 2.86 28.95 29.50
CA ASP A 100 2.45 28.93 28.10
C ASP A 100 1.89 30.32 27.73
N PRO A 101 2.73 31.37 27.62
CA PRO A 101 2.29 32.58 26.97
C PRO A 101 1.96 32.16 25.53
N ILE A 102 0.72 32.41 25.10
CA ILE A 102 0.32 32.25 23.71
C ILE A 102 1.23 33.16 22.89
N VAL A 103 2.36 32.61 22.43
CA VAL A 103 3.19 33.28 21.45
C VAL A 103 2.37 33.25 20.18
N ALA A 104 2.02 34.44 19.67
CA ALA A 104 1.40 34.60 18.37
C ALA A 104 2.40 34.28 17.25
N SER A 105 2.92 33.05 17.23
CA SER A 105 3.84 32.55 16.22
C SER A 105 3.25 31.30 15.59
N MET A 106 2.27 31.49 14.70
CA MET A 106 2.40 31.33 13.24
C MET A 106 1.09 31.71 12.55
#